data_AF-A0AAD4NNP7-F1
#
_entry.id   AF-A0AAD4NNP7-F1
#
_cell.length_a   1.000
_cell.length_b   1.000
_cell.length_c   1.000
_cell.angle_alpha   90.00
_cell.angle_beta   90.00
_cell.angle_gamma   90.00
#
_symmetry.space_group_name_H-M   'P 1'
#
loop_
_entity.id
_entity.type
_entity.pdbx_description
1 polymer ?
#
loop_
_entity_poly.entity_id
_entity_poly.type
_entity_poly.pdbx_seq_one_letter_code
_entity_poly.pdbx_strand_id
1 'polypeptide(L)'
;MSRDSAEGSVQQYDDEECDKATNDKQGVAPADILQEIVDRKESVVVEWYDQTNKEPPRVDAFLEPNNASKNRFKGVLLYDKSRVTIKGQKGSDYYHASLVDSLEKKDGYILAQAPFSEETEAGTYILYTFCL
;
A
#
# COMPACT_ATOMS: atom_id res chain seq x y z
N MET A 1 -9.91 -37.97 4.97
CA MET A 1 -8.74 -37.19 5.45
C MET A 1 -7.88 -36.91 4.24
N SER A 2 -8.09 -35.76 3.59
CA SER A 2 -7.19 -35.19 2.59
C SER A 2 -7.20 -33.69 2.84
N ARG A 3 -6.12 -33.19 3.45
CA ARG A 3 -5.86 -31.75 3.55
C ARG A 3 -5.03 -31.43 2.32
N ASP A 4 -5.68 -30.87 1.30
CA ASP A 4 -4.95 -30.28 0.18
C ASP A 4 -4.24 -29.03 0.70
N SER A 5 -2.92 -29.08 0.68
CA SER A 5 -2.04 -27.96 0.96
C SER A 5 -2.18 -26.94 -0.16
N ALA A 6 -2.91 -25.85 0.11
CA ALA A 6 -2.87 -24.67 -0.76
C ALA A 6 -1.69 -23.81 -0.35
N GLU A 7 -0.59 -23.91 -1.10
CA GLU A 7 0.58 -23.03 -0.99
C GLU A 7 0.16 -21.60 -1.38
N GLY A 8 0.01 -20.74 -0.38
CA GLY A 8 -0.30 -19.33 -0.56
C GLY A 8 0.92 -18.58 -1.08
N SER A 9 1.05 -18.44 -2.40
CA SER A 9 2.04 -17.54 -3.00
C SER A 9 1.53 -16.11 -2.93
N VAL A 10 2.26 -15.21 -2.26
CA VAL A 10 2.15 -13.77 -2.49
C VAL A 10 2.62 -13.54 -3.92
N GLN A 11 1.80 -12.91 -4.78
CA GLN A 11 2.31 -12.47 -6.07
C GLN A 11 3.23 -11.29 -5.81
N GLN A 12 4.54 -11.56 -5.88
CA GLN A 12 5.55 -10.52 -6.10
C GLN A 12 5.16 -9.79 -7.38
N TYR A 13 4.91 -8.50 -7.28
CA TYR A 13 4.84 -7.64 -8.45
C TYR A 13 6.26 -7.50 -8.99
N ASP A 14 6.45 -7.74 -10.29
CA ASP A 14 7.74 -7.58 -10.96
C ASP A 14 8.17 -6.10 -10.88
N ASP A 15 9.19 -5.83 -10.07
CA ASP A 15 9.74 -4.50 -9.75
C ASP A 15 10.53 -3.85 -10.92
N GLU A 16 10.41 -4.32 -12.17
CA GLU A 16 11.34 -3.93 -13.24
C GLU A 16 11.27 -2.44 -13.68
N GLU A 17 10.28 -1.68 -13.21
CA GLU A 17 10.11 -0.27 -13.61
C GLU A 17 10.38 0.77 -12.50
N CYS A 18 10.38 0.39 -11.22
CA CYS A 18 10.72 1.32 -10.12
C CYS A 18 12.21 1.24 -9.72
N ASP A 19 12.89 0.12 -10.01
CA ASP A 19 14.26 -0.14 -9.54
C ASP A 19 15.38 0.44 -10.41
N LYS A 20 15.06 1.15 -11.50
CA LYS A 20 16.09 1.84 -12.31
C LYS A 20 16.64 3.13 -11.70
N ALA A 21 16.44 3.37 -10.41
CA ALA A 21 17.00 4.49 -9.67
C ALA A 21 17.75 4.06 -8.41
N THR A 22 18.49 2.95 -8.45
CA THR A 22 19.47 2.61 -7.41
C THR A 22 20.89 2.77 -7.92
N ASN A 23 21.26 4.01 -8.22
CA ASN A 23 22.65 4.43 -8.11
C ASN A 23 22.65 5.94 -7.83
N ASP A 24 23.18 6.35 -6.68
CA ASP A 24 23.47 7.75 -6.31
C ASP A 24 22.42 8.56 -5.52
N LYS A 25 21.78 7.99 -4.49
CA LYS A 25 21.16 8.80 -3.41
C LYS A 25 21.91 8.61 -2.09
N GLN A 26 23.00 9.35 -1.92
CA GLN A 26 23.49 9.68 -0.59
C GLN A 26 22.31 10.23 0.22
N GLY A 27 21.92 9.57 1.32
CA GLY A 27 20.84 10.06 2.17
C GLY A 27 21.14 11.49 2.62
N VAL A 28 20.18 12.40 2.48
CA VAL A 28 20.32 13.78 2.96
C VAL A 28 20.48 13.75 4.48
N ALA A 29 21.48 14.43 5.03
CA ALA A 29 21.66 14.44 6.47
C ALA A 29 20.47 15.19 7.12
N PRO A 30 19.97 14.75 8.30
CA PRO A 30 18.86 15.41 8.96
C PRO A 30 19.10 16.91 9.22
N ALA A 31 20.35 17.30 9.43
CA ALA A 31 20.75 18.70 9.61
C ALA A 31 20.48 19.56 8.36
N ASP A 32 20.70 19.02 7.16
CA ASP A 32 20.50 19.74 5.91
C ASP A 32 19.00 19.96 5.64
N ILE A 33 18.18 18.95 5.93
CA ILE A 33 16.71 19.05 5.85
C ILE A 33 16.19 20.14 6.79
N LEU A 34 16.70 20.17 8.04
CA LEU A 34 16.32 21.17 9.02
C LEU A 34 16.72 22.58 8.56
N GLN A 35 17.93 22.73 8.02
CA GLN A 35 18.40 24.01 7.52
C GLN A 35 17.51 24.51 6.37
N GLU A 36 17.15 23.62 5.44
CA GLU A 36 16.27 23.97 4.33
C GLU A 36 14.88 24.41 4.80
N ILE A 37 14.31 23.74 5.82
CA ILE A 37 13.03 24.14 6.44
C ILE A 37 13.19 25.49 7.16
N VAL A 38 14.31 25.77 7.82
CA VAL A 38 14.54 27.07 8.47
C VAL A 38 14.61 28.20 7.44
N ASP A 39 15.32 27.97 6.34
CA ASP A 39 15.58 28.97 5.31
C ASP A 39 14.34 29.26 4.47
N ARG A 40 13.58 28.22 4.11
CA ARG A 40 12.46 28.29 3.15
C ARG A 40 11.08 28.17 3.82
N LYS A 41 11.02 27.82 5.11
CA LYS A 41 9.82 27.69 5.94
C LYS A 41 8.81 26.70 5.35
N GLU A 42 7.55 27.08 5.29
CA GLU A 42 6.46 26.25 4.78
C GLU A 42 6.57 25.97 3.28
N SER A 43 7.19 26.88 2.51
CA SER A 43 7.23 26.76 1.05
C SER A 43 7.94 25.51 0.54
N VAL A 44 8.99 25.06 1.24
CA VAL A 44 9.70 23.83 0.87
C VAL A 44 8.87 22.59 1.12
N VAL A 45 8.11 22.55 2.22
CA VAL A 45 7.26 21.41 2.56
C VAL A 45 6.10 21.29 1.56
N VAL A 46 5.51 22.42 1.17
CA VAL A 46 4.48 22.48 0.12
C VAL A 46 5.05 21.99 -1.21
N GLU A 47 6.23 22.45 -1.60
CA GLU A 47 6.88 21.99 -2.84
C GLU A 47 7.12 20.48 -2.81
N TRP A 48 7.67 19.91 -1.74
CA TRP A 48 7.90 18.47 -1.62
C TRP A 48 6.59 17.66 -1.67
N TYR A 49 5.54 18.19 -1.05
CA TYR A 49 4.21 17.60 -1.12
C TYR A 49 3.67 17.61 -2.56
N ASP A 50 3.80 18.72 -3.28
CA ASP A 50 3.36 18.85 -4.67
C ASP A 50 4.17 17.95 -5.60
N GLN A 51 5.48 17.86 -5.39
CA GLN A 51 6.35 16.93 -6.12
C GLN A 51 5.91 15.47 -5.93
N THR A 52 5.54 15.10 -4.70
CA THR A 52 5.03 13.76 -4.38
C THR A 52 3.71 13.46 -5.10
N ASN A 53 2.86 14.47 -5.27
CA ASN A 53 1.56 14.32 -5.92
C ASN A 53 1.56 14.59 -7.42
N LYS A 54 2.71 14.92 -8.02
CA LYS A 54 2.82 15.29 -9.44
C LYS A 54 2.31 14.19 -10.38
N GLU A 55 2.57 12.93 -10.02
CA GLU A 55 2.14 11.75 -10.77
C GLU A 55 1.42 10.81 -9.81
N PRO A 56 0.09 10.95 -9.65
CA PRO A 56 -0.67 10.14 -8.71
C PRO A 56 -0.64 8.66 -9.13
N PRO A 57 -0.51 7.71 -8.18
CA PRO A 57 -0.54 6.28 -8.50
C PRO A 57 -1.90 5.84 -9.07
N ARG A 58 -1.91 4.69 -9.76
CA ARG A 58 -3.15 4.06 -10.22
C ARG A 58 -4.00 3.56 -9.05
N VAL A 59 -5.32 3.66 -9.22
CA VAL A 59 -6.37 3.31 -8.24
C VAL A 59 -7.54 2.59 -8.92
N ASP A 60 -7.28 1.89 -10.03
CA ASP A 60 -8.29 1.27 -10.88
C ASP A 60 -9.10 0.23 -10.09
N ALA A 61 -8.46 -0.60 -9.25
CA ALA A 61 -9.17 -1.60 -8.44
C ALA A 61 -10.04 -0.97 -7.35
N PHE A 62 -9.64 0.18 -6.80
CA PHE A 62 -10.42 0.93 -5.82
C PHE A 62 -11.71 1.50 -6.45
N LEU A 63 -11.64 1.94 -7.71
CA LEU A 63 -12.75 2.55 -8.45
C LEU A 63 -13.71 1.53 -9.10
N GLU A 64 -13.31 0.26 -9.17
CA GLU A 64 -14.15 -0.82 -9.69
C GLU A 64 -15.50 -0.91 -8.92
N PRO A 65 -16.66 -0.84 -9.60
CA PRO A 65 -17.97 -0.84 -8.95
C PRO A 65 -18.21 -2.01 -8.00
N ASN A 66 -17.68 -3.20 -8.32
CA ASN A 66 -17.81 -4.40 -7.49
C ASN A 66 -17.04 -4.32 -6.17
N ASN A 67 -16.06 -3.42 -6.07
CA ASN A 67 -15.24 -3.22 -4.87
C ASN A 67 -15.74 -2.04 -4.02
N ALA A 68 -16.65 -1.22 -4.53
CA ALA A 68 -17.12 -0.01 -3.84
C ALA A 68 -17.77 -0.29 -2.48
N SER A 69 -18.47 -1.42 -2.32
CA SER A 69 -19.06 -1.85 -1.04
C SER A 69 -18.01 -2.27 0.00
N LYS A 70 -16.81 -2.62 -0.46
CA LYS A 70 -15.67 -3.03 0.38
C LYS A 70 -14.85 -1.84 0.85
N ASN A 71 -15.17 -0.61 0.44
CA ASN A 71 -14.44 0.61 0.83
C ASN A 71 -15.21 1.41 1.90
N ARG A 72 -14.60 1.62 3.06
CA ARG A 72 -15.22 2.41 4.15
C ARG A 72 -15.38 3.87 3.79
N PHE A 73 -14.37 4.44 3.15
CA PHE A 73 -14.30 5.86 2.81
C PHE A 73 -13.98 6.03 1.33
N LYS A 74 -14.81 6.80 0.62
CA LYS A 74 -14.61 7.08 -0.81
C LYS A 74 -13.43 8.02 -1.10
N GLY A 75 -13.02 8.81 -0.10
CA GLY A 75 -11.91 9.75 -0.21
C GLY A 75 -10.55 9.20 0.21
N VAL A 76 -10.48 7.95 0.69
CA VAL A 76 -9.23 7.29 1.05
C VAL A 76 -8.96 6.27 -0.03
N LEU A 77 -8.07 6.61 -0.97
CA LEU A 77 -7.79 5.79 -2.14
C LEU A 77 -6.81 4.67 -1.80
N LEU A 78 -7.04 3.49 -2.39
CA LEU A 78 -6.09 2.39 -2.33
C LEU A 78 -5.30 2.33 -3.65
N TYR A 79 -3.98 2.37 -3.55
CA TYR A 79 -3.11 2.26 -4.72
C TYR A 79 -3.00 0.82 -5.19
N ASP A 80 -3.11 0.63 -6.51
CA ASP A 80 -3.05 -0.71 -7.11
C ASP A 80 -1.68 -1.37 -6.91
N LYS A 81 -0.61 -0.56 -6.91
CA LYS A 81 0.78 -1.06 -6.82
C LYS A 81 1.11 -1.74 -5.50
N SER A 82 0.45 -1.33 -4.41
CA SER A 82 0.77 -1.78 -3.06
C SER A 82 -0.38 -2.51 -2.40
N ARG A 83 -1.50 -2.75 -3.10
CA ARG A 83 -2.67 -3.41 -2.52
C ARG A 83 -2.35 -4.85 -2.13
N VAL A 84 -2.87 -5.28 -0.99
CA VAL A 84 -2.87 -6.70 -0.62
C VAL A 84 -3.88 -7.43 -1.50
N THR A 85 -3.46 -8.58 -2.02
CA THR A 85 -4.29 -9.44 -2.88
C THR A 85 -4.67 -10.69 -2.11
N ILE A 86 -5.96 -10.91 -1.87
CA ILE A 86 -6.43 -12.05 -1.09
C ILE A 86 -6.79 -13.21 -2.03
N LYS A 87 -6.03 -14.32 -1.92
CA LYS A 87 -6.32 -15.55 -2.68
C LYS A 87 -7.38 -16.38 -1.96
N GLY A 88 -8.39 -16.86 -2.70
CA GLY A 88 -9.35 -17.86 -2.22
C GLY A 88 -10.76 -17.36 -1.86
N GLN A 89 -11.05 -16.06 -1.95
CA GLN A 89 -12.42 -15.55 -1.82
C GLN A 89 -13.19 -15.73 -3.15
N LYS A 90 -14.35 -16.41 -3.12
CA LYS A 90 -15.25 -16.47 -4.28
C LYS A 90 -15.85 -15.08 -4.52
N GLY A 91 -15.30 -14.32 -5.47
CA GLY A 91 -15.94 -13.10 -5.97
C GLY A 91 -14.97 -11.97 -6.35
N SER A 92 -13.94 -11.69 -5.54
CA SER A 92 -12.94 -10.65 -5.83
C SER A 92 -11.75 -10.79 -4.89
N ASP A 93 -10.54 -10.56 -5.41
CA ASP A 93 -9.26 -10.59 -4.69
C ASP A 93 -8.99 -9.32 -3.87
N TYR A 94 -9.95 -8.39 -3.89
CA TYR A 94 -9.84 -7.05 -3.32
C TYR A 94 -10.26 -7.02 -1.86
N TYR A 95 -9.38 -6.43 -1.05
CA TYR A 95 -9.68 -5.89 0.26
C TYR A 95 -8.91 -4.57 0.41
N HIS A 96 -9.47 -3.60 1.15
CA HIS A 96 -8.85 -2.30 1.32
C HIS A 96 -7.70 -2.36 2.35
N ALA A 97 -6.58 -2.91 1.88
CA ALA A 97 -5.32 -2.99 2.61
C ALA A 97 -4.13 -2.84 1.64
N SER A 98 -3.03 -2.31 2.15
CA SER A 98 -1.78 -2.13 1.40
C SER A 98 -0.56 -2.60 2.19
N LEU A 99 0.44 -3.08 1.47
CA LEU A 99 1.77 -3.37 1.97
C LEU A 99 2.59 -2.08 2.02
N VAL A 100 3.31 -1.91 3.12
CA VAL A 100 4.20 -0.78 3.34
C VAL A 100 5.55 -1.29 3.81
N ASP A 101 6.60 -0.80 3.19
CA ASP A 101 7.96 -1.12 3.55
C ASP A 101 8.29 -0.58 4.94
N SER A 102 9.01 -1.38 5.72
CA SER A 102 9.68 -0.89 6.93
C SER A 102 11.07 -0.37 6.58
N LEU A 103 11.73 0.24 7.57
CA LEU A 103 13.12 0.66 7.41
C LEU A 103 14.06 -0.52 7.09
N GLU A 104 13.74 -1.71 7.60
CA GLU A 104 14.63 -2.88 7.56
C GLU A 104 14.17 -3.95 6.56
N LYS A 105 12.92 -3.89 6.10
CA LYS A 105 12.30 -4.97 5.32
C LYS A 105 11.22 -4.45 4.37
N LYS A 106 11.29 -4.89 3.11
CA LYS A 106 10.20 -4.76 2.13
C LYS A 106 8.92 -5.44 2.66
N ASP A 107 7.77 -4.82 2.45
CA ASP A 107 6.46 -5.33 2.91
C ASP A 107 6.42 -5.63 4.43
N GLY A 108 7.06 -4.77 5.22
CA GLY A 108 7.20 -4.96 6.66
C GLY A 108 5.90 -4.74 7.45
N TYR A 109 4.96 -3.97 6.89
CA TYR A 109 3.69 -3.63 7.52
C TYR A 109 2.52 -3.80 6.57
N ILE A 110 1.35 -4.07 7.14
CA ILE A 110 0.07 -4.03 6.44
C ILE A 110 -0.75 -2.89 7.03
N LEU A 111 -1.14 -1.95 6.17
CA LEU A 111 -2.12 -0.92 6.52
C LEU A 111 -3.47 -1.33 5.97
N ALA A 112 -4.43 -1.58 6.85
CA ALA A 112 -5.78 -2.01 6.49
C ALA A 112 -6.82 -1.05 7.09
N GLN A 113 -7.93 -0.86 6.39
CA GLN A 113 -9.08 -0.19 6.97
C GLN A 113 -9.67 -1.02 8.12
N ALA A 114 -10.32 -0.36 9.09
CA ALA A 114 -11.07 -1.07 10.13
C ALA A 114 -12.30 -1.78 9.52
N PRO A 115 -12.64 -3.01 9.98
CA PRO A 115 -13.85 -3.69 9.54
C PRO A 115 -15.09 -2.89 9.93
N PHE A 116 -16.11 -2.92 9.08
CA PHE A 116 -17.36 -2.17 9.27
C PHE A 116 -18.62 -2.93 8.84
N SER A 117 -18.46 -4.16 8.37
CA SER A 117 -19.52 -5.08 7.96
C SER A 117 -19.05 -6.51 8.17
N GLU A 118 -19.97 -7.48 8.20
CA GLU A 118 -19.64 -8.91 8.33
C GLU A 118 -18.68 -9.38 7.21
N GLU A 119 -18.92 -8.91 5.97
CA GLU A 119 -18.04 -9.21 4.83
C GLU A 119 -16.62 -8.66 5.03
N THR A 120 -16.48 -7.43 5.53
CA THR A 120 -15.17 -6.82 5.74
C THR A 120 -14.46 -7.38 6.98
N GLU A 121 -15.21 -7.86 7.98
CA GLU A 121 -14.67 -8.58 9.13
C GLU A 121 -14.05 -9.91 8.70
N ALA A 122 -14.75 -10.68 7.85
CA ALA A 122 -14.20 -11.89 7.26
C ALA A 122 -12.89 -11.63 6.49
N GLY A 123 -12.85 -10.55 5.70
CA GLY A 123 -11.62 -10.12 5.01
C GLY A 123 -10.47 -9.78 5.97
N THR A 124 -10.77 -9.10 7.08
CA THR A 124 -9.80 -8.81 8.14
C THR A 124 -9.22 -10.08 8.76
N TYR A 125 -10.05 -11.08 9.08
CA TYR A 125 -9.56 -12.34 9.64
C TYR A 125 -8.65 -13.10 8.66
N ILE A 126 -8.97 -13.06 7.37
CA ILE A 126 -8.12 -13.68 6.34
C ILE A 126 -6.75 -13.00 6.31
N LEU A 127 -6.69 -11.66 6.38
CA LEU A 127 -5.42 -10.93 6.46
C LEU A 127 -4.60 -11.36 7.69
N TYR A 128 -5.24 -11.43 8.86
CA TYR A 128 -4.55 -11.84 10.09
C TYR A 128 -4.08 -13.29 10.07
N THR A 129 -4.76 -14.16 9.33
CA THR A 129 -4.42 -15.59 9.29
C THR A 129 -3.34 -15.93 8.27
N PHE A 130 -3.29 -15.21 7.14
CA PHE A 130 -2.39 -15.53 6.04
C PHE A 130 -1.18 -14.59 5.92
N CYS A 131 -1.20 -13.42 6.57
CA CYS A 131 -0.14 -12.43 6.44
C CYS A 131 0.59 -12.06 7.74
N LEU A 132 0.12 -12.50 8.91
CA LEU A 132 0.86 -12.42 10.18
C LEU A 132 1.31 -13.81 10.63
#